data_AF-Q5KB62-F1
#
_entry.id   AF-Q5KB62-F1
#
_cell.length_a   1.000
_cell.length_b   1.000
_cell.length_c   1.000
_cell.angle_alpha   90.00
_cell.angle_beta   90.00
_cell.angle_gamma   90.00
#
_symmetry.space_group_name_H-M   'P 1'
#
loop_
_entity.id
_entity.type
_entity.pdbx_description
1 polymer ?
#
loop_
_entity_poly.entity_id
_entity_poly.type
_entity_poly.pdbx_seq_one_letter_code
_entity_poly.pdbx_strand_id
1 'polypeptide(L)'
;MYDGPGACGVFRAFQGWTSMSDTCPTEGTLKIYPLIKELTAYTMMRPLFREKQSRAELPREEYLSASNWELDFETSRFPNSPIARSQEYNDETHPHLELGRTMISIPRVKPGDQAWWHGDMIHSVESMHKGKGPSAVLYIPAVPLTPQNVDYIRDQKRLFMEGRPAPDFPGGVGESQFVGRGKMEDIESIEGKQAMGLEPFDVSGQLTPGERHILEQANKVLGF
;
A
#
# COMPACT_ATOMS: atom_id res chain seq x y z
N MET A 1 1.82 -16.03 1.67
CA MET A 1 1.26 -16.83 2.79
C MET A 1 -0.23 -17.13 2.58
N TYR A 2 -0.97 -16.30 1.84
CA TYR A 2 -2.23 -16.71 1.22
C TYR A 2 -2.27 -16.13 -0.21
N ASP A 3 -2.51 -16.96 -1.22
CA ASP A 3 -2.54 -16.54 -2.63
C ASP A 3 -3.88 -15.86 -2.96
N GLY A 4 -4.15 -14.76 -2.26
CA GLY A 4 -5.34 -13.96 -2.41
C GLY A 4 -5.24 -12.94 -3.54
N PRO A 5 -6.35 -12.63 -4.22
CA PRO A 5 -6.37 -11.53 -5.18
C PRO A 5 -6.04 -10.21 -4.48
N GLY A 6 -5.13 -9.43 -5.05
CA GLY A 6 -4.67 -8.15 -4.48
C GLY A 6 -3.57 -8.27 -3.42
N ALA A 7 -2.96 -9.44 -3.25
CA ALA A 7 -1.73 -9.58 -2.47
C ALA A 7 -0.58 -8.76 -3.09
N CYS A 8 0.33 -8.30 -2.25
CA CYS A 8 1.52 -7.53 -2.63
C CYS A 8 2.77 -8.33 -2.24
N GLY A 9 3.55 -8.76 -3.22
CA GLY A 9 4.77 -9.55 -3.07
C GLY A 9 5.98 -8.74 -2.61
N VAL A 10 5.88 -7.41 -2.60
CA VAL A 10 6.91 -6.49 -2.12
C VAL A 10 6.55 -5.82 -0.79
N PHE A 11 7.58 -5.52 0.00
CA PHE A 11 7.50 -4.56 1.10
C PHE A 11 7.53 -3.13 0.55
N ARG A 12 6.51 -2.34 0.91
CA ARG A 12 6.38 -0.92 0.58
C ARG A 12 6.43 -0.11 1.86
N ALA A 13 7.40 0.80 1.99
CA ALA A 13 7.43 1.72 3.13
C ALA A 13 6.29 2.75 3.03
N PHE A 14 6.09 3.26 1.82
CA PHE A 14 4.99 4.16 1.47
C PHE A 14 4.31 3.67 0.21
N GLN A 15 2.98 3.77 0.21
CA GLN A 15 2.21 3.77 -1.02
C GLN A 15 2.19 5.19 -1.56
N GLY A 16 2.00 5.32 -2.87
CA GLY A 16 1.96 6.62 -3.50
C GLY A 16 1.51 6.57 -4.95
N TRP A 17 1.15 7.73 -5.45
CA TRP A 17 0.84 7.93 -6.86
C TRP A 17 1.22 9.33 -7.31
N THR A 18 1.42 9.49 -8.62
CA THR A 18 1.61 10.77 -9.32
C THR A 18 0.33 11.15 -10.06
N SER A 19 -0.15 12.38 -9.88
CA SER A 19 -1.36 12.86 -10.54
C SER A 19 -1.12 13.06 -12.04
N MET A 20 -2.12 12.71 -12.84
CA MET A 20 -2.19 12.98 -14.28
C MET A 20 -3.30 13.96 -14.64
N SER A 21 -4.06 14.44 -13.64
CA SER A 21 -5.19 15.36 -13.81
C SER A 21 -5.23 16.41 -12.69
N ASP A 22 -6.02 17.47 -12.88
CA ASP A 22 -6.43 18.36 -11.79
C ASP A 22 -7.61 17.68 -11.07
N THR A 23 -7.45 17.42 -9.78
CA THR A 23 -8.47 16.76 -8.96
C THR A 23 -8.48 17.39 -7.57
N CYS A 24 -9.64 17.77 -7.06
CA CYS A 24 -9.79 18.30 -5.69
C CYS A 24 -10.76 17.47 -4.82
N PRO A 25 -10.93 17.81 -3.54
CA PRO A 25 -11.95 17.18 -2.70
C PRO A 25 -13.32 17.19 -3.38
N THR A 26 -14.09 16.12 -3.21
CA THR A 26 -15.37 15.78 -3.87
C THR A 26 -15.29 15.36 -5.34
N GLU A 27 -14.08 15.32 -5.91
CA GLU A 27 -13.83 14.90 -7.28
C GLU A 27 -13.19 13.50 -7.33
N GLY A 28 -13.61 12.57 -6.47
CA GLY A 28 -13.16 11.17 -6.55
C GLY A 28 -11.68 11.01 -6.20
N THR A 29 -11.19 11.82 -5.25
CA THR A 29 -9.79 11.81 -4.81
C THR A 29 -9.55 10.86 -3.64
N LEU A 30 -8.29 10.73 -3.20
CA LEU A 30 -7.89 9.94 -2.04
C LEU A 30 -8.39 10.57 -0.73
N LYS A 31 -8.89 9.73 0.18
CA LYS A 31 -9.07 10.05 1.59
C LYS A 31 -8.08 9.26 2.45
N ILE A 32 -7.57 9.88 3.50
CA ILE A 32 -6.66 9.26 4.46
C ILE A 32 -7.15 9.43 5.91
N TYR A 33 -6.73 8.52 6.79
CA TYR A 33 -6.85 8.66 8.25
C TYR A 33 -5.53 9.19 8.82
N PRO A 34 -5.41 10.48 9.16
CA PRO A 34 -4.12 11.13 9.42
C PRO A 34 -3.61 10.95 10.87
N LEU A 35 -4.01 9.88 11.57
CA LEU A 35 -3.64 9.60 12.96
C LEU A 35 -2.99 8.21 13.08
N ILE A 36 -1.80 8.06 12.48
CA ILE A 36 -1.16 6.76 12.30
C ILE A 36 -0.81 6.07 13.62
N LYS A 37 -0.38 6.81 14.65
CA LYS A 37 0.02 6.21 15.93
C LYS A 37 -1.18 5.59 16.64
N GLU A 38 -2.27 6.34 16.69
CA GLU A 38 -3.54 5.94 17.26
C GLU A 38 -4.13 4.77 16.48
N LEU A 39 -4.07 4.83 15.15
CA LEU A 39 -4.52 3.76 14.26
C LEU A 39 -3.76 2.45 14.52
N THR A 40 -2.42 2.49 14.52
CA THR A 40 -1.60 1.29 14.73
C THR A 40 -1.88 0.69 16.10
N ALA A 41 -1.90 1.50 17.16
CA ALA A 41 -2.23 1.04 18.50
C ALA A 41 -3.65 0.45 18.56
N TYR A 42 -4.64 1.15 18.01
CA TYR A 42 -6.03 0.68 18.00
C TYR A 42 -6.16 -0.64 17.24
N THR A 43 -5.59 -0.75 16.05
CA THR A 43 -5.68 -1.95 15.20
C THR A 43 -5.05 -3.17 15.88
N MET A 44 -3.85 -3.02 16.44
CA MET A 44 -3.15 -4.11 17.10
C MET A 44 -3.88 -4.58 18.37
N MET A 45 -4.49 -3.66 19.10
CA MET A 45 -5.20 -3.99 20.33
C MET A 45 -6.64 -4.44 20.08
N ARG A 46 -7.27 -4.05 18.96
CA ARG A 46 -8.71 -4.27 18.72
C ARG A 46 -9.15 -5.74 18.86
N PRO A 47 -8.41 -6.75 18.37
CA PRO A 47 -8.77 -8.16 18.57
C PRO A 47 -8.76 -8.61 20.03
N LEU A 48 -8.04 -7.91 20.91
CA LEU A 48 -7.91 -8.25 22.33
C LEU A 48 -9.01 -7.66 23.20
N PHE A 49 -9.99 -6.95 22.63
CA PHE A 49 -11.09 -6.35 23.36
C PHE A 49 -12.45 -6.78 22.82
N ARG A 50 -13.33 -7.22 23.73
CA ARG A 50 -14.75 -7.47 23.43
C ARG A 50 -15.65 -6.49 24.18
N GLU A 51 -16.82 -6.25 23.60
CA GLU A 51 -17.87 -5.45 24.23
C GLU A 51 -18.56 -6.25 25.35
N LYS A 52 -18.87 -5.60 26.46
CA LYS A 52 -19.64 -6.19 27.57
C LYS A 52 -21.15 -6.12 27.30
N GLN A 53 -21.60 -5.00 26.77
CA GLN A 53 -22.96 -4.76 26.31
C GLN A 53 -22.96 -4.36 24.84
N SER A 54 -23.97 -4.84 24.11
CA SER A 54 -24.04 -4.63 22.68
C SER A 54 -24.37 -3.18 22.32
N ARG A 55 -23.98 -2.77 21.10
CA ARG A 55 -24.32 -1.45 20.56
C ARG A 55 -25.81 -1.16 20.54
N ALA A 56 -26.66 -2.19 20.47
CA ALA A 56 -28.11 -2.03 20.43
C ALA A 56 -28.71 -1.65 21.80
N GLU A 57 -27.97 -1.89 22.89
CA GLU A 57 -28.44 -1.72 24.26
C GLU A 57 -28.05 -0.36 24.86
N LEU A 58 -27.03 0.30 24.32
CA LEU A 58 -26.44 1.51 24.91
C LEU A 58 -26.50 2.71 23.96
N PRO A 59 -26.65 3.93 24.49
CA PRO A 59 -26.30 5.15 23.78
C PRO A 59 -24.86 5.11 23.28
N ARG A 60 -24.55 5.83 22.19
CA ARG A 60 -23.23 5.76 21.53
C ARG A 60 -22.08 6.07 22.49
N GLU A 61 -22.23 7.11 23.29
CA GLU A 61 -21.22 7.59 24.22
C GLU A 61 -20.91 6.53 25.30
N GLU A 62 -21.94 5.84 25.79
CA GLU A 62 -21.81 4.76 26.77
C GLU A 62 -21.22 3.50 26.13
N TYR A 63 -21.64 3.17 24.90
CA TYR A 63 -21.09 2.05 24.14
C TYR A 63 -19.59 2.18 23.88
N LEU A 64 -19.13 3.40 23.55
CA LEU A 64 -17.71 3.71 23.28
C LEU A 64 -16.89 3.99 24.54
N SER A 65 -17.53 4.07 25.72
CA SER A 65 -16.82 4.23 26.98
C SER A 65 -15.91 3.04 27.25
N ALA A 66 -14.70 3.29 27.75
CA ALA A 66 -13.76 2.26 28.17
C ALA A 66 -14.37 1.26 29.17
N SER A 67 -15.38 1.67 29.95
CA SER A 67 -16.10 0.79 30.89
C SER A 67 -16.84 -0.36 30.22
N ASN A 68 -17.27 -0.20 28.96
CA ASN A 68 -17.98 -1.22 28.18
C ASN A 68 -17.05 -2.23 27.49
N TRP A 69 -15.73 -2.12 27.65
CA TRP A 69 -14.76 -3.02 27.04
C TRP A 69 -14.03 -3.84 28.09
N GLU A 70 -13.72 -5.08 27.75
CA GLU A 70 -12.85 -5.96 28.55
C GLU A 70 -11.91 -6.76 27.65
N LEU A 71 -10.83 -7.25 28.24
CA LEU A 71 -9.84 -8.06 27.54
C LEU A 71 -10.45 -9.41 27.17
N ASP A 72 -10.21 -9.83 25.93
CA ASP A 72 -10.58 -11.14 25.41
C ASP A 72 -9.31 -11.88 24.99
N PHE A 73 -8.94 -12.88 25.80
CA PHE A 73 -7.81 -13.78 25.53
C PHE A 73 -8.26 -15.18 25.13
N GLU A 74 -9.58 -15.40 25.04
CA GLU A 74 -10.16 -16.73 24.85
C GLU A 74 -10.61 -16.93 23.40
N THR A 75 -11.04 -15.87 22.73
CA THR A 75 -11.54 -15.98 21.36
C THR A 75 -10.47 -15.67 20.31
N SER A 76 -10.62 -16.27 19.13
CA SER A 76 -9.80 -15.99 17.95
C SER A 76 -10.46 -14.96 17.02
N ARG A 77 -11.09 -13.93 17.60
CA ARG A 77 -11.84 -12.93 16.84
C ARG A 77 -10.92 -11.81 16.36
N PHE A 78 -10.76 -11.70 15.05
CA PHE A 78 -10.08 -10.57 14.40
C PHE A 78 -11.11 -9.75 13.61
N PRO A 79 -11.61 -8.63 14.17
CA PRO A 79 -12.71 -7.89 13.56
C PRO A 79 -12.37 -7.42 12.14
N ASN A 80 -13.17 -7.88 11.18
CA ASN A 80 -13.08 -7.48 9.78
C ASN A 80 -11.69 -7.71 9.15
N SER A 81 -11.02 -8.79 9.57
CA SER A 81 -9.72 -9.25 9.06
C SER A 81 -9.87 -10.54 8.23
N PRO A 82 -10.56 -10.52 7.08
CA PRO A 82 -10.71 -11.72 6.26
C PRO A 82 -9.37 -12.26 5.76
N ILE A 83 -9.22 -13.58 5.79
CA ILE A 83 -8.03 -14.26 5.26
C ILE A 83 -7.89 -13.94 3.76
N ALA A 84 -6.65 -13.69 3.32
CA ALA A 84 -6.29 -13.42 1.93
C ALA A 84 -6.95 -12.16 1.32
N ARG A 85 -7.27 -11.16 2.16
CA ARG A 85 -7.84 -9.87 1.76
C ARG A 85 -7.24 -8.73 2.59
N SER A 86 -7.49 -7.50 2.18
CA SER A 86 -7.12 -6.31 2.95
C SER A 86 -7.85 -6.25 4.28
N GLN A 87 -7.20 -5.68 5.30
CA GLN A 87 -7.88 -5.30 6.54
C GLN A 87 -8.92 -4.23 6.24
N GLU A 88 -10.15 -4.45 6.70
CA GLU A 88 -11.24 -3.53 6.48
C GLU A 88 -11.64 -2.83 7.79
N TYR A 89 -12.02 -1.55 7.71
CA TYR A 89 -12.42 -0.74 8.85
C TYR A 89 -13.79 -0.11 8.57
N ASN A 90 -14.67 -0.13 9.57
CA ASN A 90 -16.00 0.47 9.48
C ASN A 90 -16.51 0.86 10.88
N ASP A 91 -17.60 1.62 10.91
CA ASP A 91 -18.21 2.10 12.16
C ASP A 91 -18.90 1.01 12.98
N GLU A 92 -18.99 -0.23 12.48
CA GLU A 92 -19.55 -1.36 13.25
C GLU A 92 -18.45 -2.06 14.06
N THR A 93 -17.33 -2.35 13.42
CA THR A 93 -16.24 -3.13 14.00
C THR A 93 -15.15 -2.26 14.64
N HIS A 94 -15.00 -1.02 14.16
CA HIS A 94 -13.96 -0.07 14.58
C HIS A 94 -14.55 1.33 14.93
N PRO A 95 -15.60 1.42 15.76
CA PRO A 95 -16.40 2.64 15.92
C PRO A 95 -15.64 3.82 16.54
N HIS A 96 -14.56 3.55 17.30
CA HIS A 96 -13.73 4.58 17.92
C HIS A 96 -12.86 5.35 16.92
N LEU A 97 -12.67 4.80 15.70
CA LEU A 97 -11.96 5.52 14.64
C LEU A 97 -12.80 6.68 14.08
N GLU A 98 -14.12 6.65 14.27
CA GLU A 98 -15.06 7.68 13.79
C GLU A 98 -14.81 8.08 12.33
N LEU A 99 -14.73 7.08 11.43
CA LEU A 99 -14.20 7.25 10.07
C LEU A 99 -14.95 8.32 9.27
N GLY A 100 -16.25 8.51 9.53
CA GLY A 100 -17.04 9.59 8.91
C GLY A 100 -16.53 11.00 9.24
N ARG A 101 -15.93 11.19 10.42
CA ARG A 101 -15.37 12.47 10.89
C ARG A 101 -13.88 12.59 10.60
N THR A 102 -13.13 11.50 10.75
CA THR A 102 -11.66 11.51 10.79
C THR A 102 -11.00 11.26 9.44
N MET A 103 -11.69 10.62 8.50
CA MET A 103 -11.18 10.46 7.13
C MET A 103 -11.30 11.78 6.37
N ILE A 104 -10.16 12.33 5.97
CA ILE A 104 -10.07 13.60 5.23
C ILE A 104 -9.62 13.36 3.80
N SER A 105 -10.17 14.13 2.85
CA SER A 105 -9.69 14.13 1.47
C SER A 105 -8.35 14.86 1.38
N ILE A 106 -7.46 14.38 0.52
CA ILE A 106 -6.21 15.09 0.22
C ILE A 106 -6.51 16.46 -0.44
N PRO A 107 -5.59 17.43 -0.36
CA PRO A 107 -5.78 18.72 -1.03
C PRO A 107 -5.88 18.56 -2.56
N ARG A 108 -6.23 19.66 -3.25
CA ARG A 108 -6.18 19.70 -4.71
C ARG A 108 -4.80 19.29 -5.20
N VAL A 109 -4.77 18.40 -6.18
CA VAL A 109 -3.59 17.99 -6.93
C VAL A 109 -3.70 18.43 -8.38
N LYS A 110 -2.55 18.63 -9.02
CA LYS A 110 -2.39 18.93 -10.45
C LYS A 110 -1.48 17.88 -11.09
N PRO A 111 -1.47 17.76 -12.43
CA PRO A 111 -0.54 16.85 -13.10
C PRO A 111 0.91 17.05 -12.63
N GLY A 112 1.55 15.97 -12.20
CA GLY A 112 2.91 15.98 -11.62
C GLY A 112 2.98 16.03 -10.09
N ASP A 113 1.91 16.44 -9.40
CA ASP A 113 1.84 16.36 -7.94
C ASP A 113 1.83 14.90 -7.48
N GLN A 114 2.36 14.62 -6.30
CA GLN A 114 2.42 13.27 -5.74
C GLN A 114 1.78 13.22 -4.36
N ALA A 115 1.04 12.14 -4.11
CA ALA A 115 0.50 11.83 -2.79
C ALA A 115 1.19 10.58 -2.24
N TRP A 116 1.63 10.65 -0.98
CA TRP A 116 2.33 9.56 -0.29
C TRP A 116 1.67 9.27 1.05
N TRP A 117 1.49 8.00 1.38
CA TRP A 117 0.99 7.58 2.68
C TRP A 117 1.69 6.30 3.15
N HIS A 118 1.88 6.18 4.47
CA HIS A 118 2.56 5.04 5.07
C HIS A 118 1.80 3.74 4.81
N GLY A 119 2.51 2.61 4.71
CA GLY A 119 1.92 1.29 4.43
C GLY A 119 0.77 0.89 5.36
N ASP A 120 0.83 1.32 6.62
CA ASP A 120 -0.18 1.04 7.66
C ASP A 120 -1.35 2.04 7.72
N MET A 121 -1.35 3.10 6.90
CA MET A 121 -2.37 4.14 6.98
C MET A 121 -3.68 3.69 6.30
N ILE A 122 -4.81 3.83 7.03
CA ILE A 122 -6.14 3.69 6.42
C ILE A 122 -6.29 4.74 5.33
N HIS A 123 -6.72 4.28 4.17
CA HIS A 123 -7.06 5.14 3.05
C HIS A 123 -8.29 4.58 2.32
N SER A 124 -8.97 5.44 1.58
CA SER A 124 -10.10 5.09 0.72
C SER A 124 -10.18 6.07 -0.43
N VAL A 125 -10.93 5.75 -1.49
CA VAL A 125 -11.29 6.71 -2.53
C VAL A 125 -12.64 7.32 -2.17
N GLU A 126 -12.85 8.61 -2.44
CA GLU A 126 -14.17 9.21 -2.31
C GLU A 126 -15.22 8.42 -3.11
N SER A 127 -16.36 8.15 -2.50
CA SER A 127 -17.42 7.30 -3.10
C SER A 127 -18.15 7.96 -4.27
N MET A 128 -17.92 9.25 -4.51
CA MET A 128 -18.52 10.02 -5.61
C MET A 128 -17.47 10.91 -6.26
N HIS A 129 -17.53 11.02 -7.58
CA HIS A 129 -16.78 11.99 -8.37
C HIS A 129 -17.75 13.05 -8.93
N LYS A 130 -17.73 14.26 -8.36
CA LYS A 130 -18.55 15.40 -8.80
C LYS A 130 -17.80 16.38 -9.69
N GLY A 131 -16.54 16.06 -10.03
CA GLY A 131 -15.72 16.83 -10.94
C GLY A 131 -16.23 16.76 -12.37
N LYS A 132 -15.70 17.64 -13.22
CA LYS A 132 -16.00 17.66 -14.66
C LYS A 132 -14.89 16.99 -15.50
N GLY A 133 -13.72 16.79 -14.91
CA GLY A 133 -12.54 16.21 -15.55
C GLY A 133 -12.24 14.80 -15.06
N PRO A 134 -11.27 14.11 -15.66
CA PRO A 134 -10.84 12.81 -15.16
C PRO A 134 -10.20 12.93 -13.76
N SER A 135 -10.26 11.84 -13.00
CA SER A 135 -9.39 11.60 -11.82
C SER A 135 -8.44 10.46 -12.20
N ALA A 136 -7.23 10.82 -12.65
CA ALA A 136 -6.27 9.88 -13.22
C ALA A 136 -4.91 9.99 -12.52
N VAL A 137 -4.33 8.84 -12.18
CA VAL A 137 -3.07 8.74 -11.43
C VAL A 137 -2.20 7.59 -11.94
N LEU A 138 -0.89 7.68 -11.73
CA LEU A 138 0.06 6.58 -11.88
C LEU A 138 0.54 6.11 -10.51
N TYR A 139 0.29 4.85 -10.16
CA TYR A 139 0.73 4.29 -8.87
C TYR A 139 2.23 4.00 -8.89
N ILE A 140 2.98 4.66 -8.01
CA ILE A 140 4.43 4.54 -7.88
C ILE A 140 4.77 4.56 -6.37
N PRO A 141 4.94 3.39 -5.73
CA PRO A 141 5.24 3.30 -4.30
C PRO A 141 6.74 3.49 -4.00
N ALA A 142 7.06 3.64 -2.71
CA ALA A 142 8.43 3.62 -2.21
C ALA A 142 8.79 2.19 -1.77
N VAL A 143 9.62 1.52 -2.57
CA VAL A 143 10.04 0.12 -2.37
C VAL A 143 11.54 0.12 -2.06
N PRO A 144 11.94 -0.01 -0.78
CA PRO A 144 13.35 -0.05 -0.43
C PRO A 144 13.98 -1.38 -0.86
N LEU A 145 15.30 -1.39 -1.04
CA LEU A 145 16.04 -2.62 -1.34
C LEU A 145 16.03 -3.53 -0.11
N THR A 146 15.40 -4.70 -0.24
CA THR A 146 15.34 -5.76 0.79
C THR A 146 15.48 -7.11 0.11
N PRO A 147 15.87 -8.18 0.81
CA PRO A 147 15.99 -9.52 0.22
C PRO A 147 14.73 -9.94 -0.55
N GLN A 148 13.55 -9.77 0.06
CA GLN A 148 12.26 -10.08 -0.54
C GLN A 148 11.98 -9.23 -1.78
N ASN A 149 12.26 -7.92 -1.73
CA ASN A 149 12.00 -7.04 -2.85
C ASN A 149 12.92 -7.33 -4.03
N VAL A 150 14.15 -7.79 -3.79
CA VAL A 150 15.06 -8.18 -4.88
C VAL A 150 14.57 -9.46 -5.58
N ASP A 151 14.08 -10.45 -4.84
CA ASP A 151 13.46 -11.63 -5.45
C ASP A 151 12.30 -11.24 -6.37
N TYR A 152 11.48 -10.28 -5.94
CA TYR A 152 10.41 -9.74 -6.78
C TYR A 152 10.94 -9.01 -8.02
N ILE A 153 11.98 -8.17 -7.87
CA ILE A 153 12.61 -7.45 -9.00
C ILE A 153 13.18 -8.43 -10.03
N ARG A 154 13.80 -9.53 -9.60
CA ARG A 154 14.29 -10.59 -10.51
C ARG A 154 13.17 -11.11 -11.41
N ASP A 155 12.02 -11.42 -10.81
CA ASP A 155 10.89 -12.00 -11.53
C ASP A 155 10.15 -10.94 -12.37
N GLN A 156 10.00 -9.72 -11.85
CA GLN A 156 9.48 -8.55 -12.57
C GLN A 156 10.33 -8.23 -13.78
N LYS A 157 11.67 -8.24 -13.68
CA LYS A 157 12.59 -7.98 -14.79
C LYS A 157 12.30 -8.90 -15.95
N ARG A 158 12.19 -10.21 -15.70
CA ARG A 158 11.88 -11.20 -16.74
C ARG A 158 10.55 -10.88 -17.43
N LEU A 159 9.49 -10.62 -16.66
CA LEU A 159 8.15 -10.35 -17.20
C LEU A 159 8.09 -9.00 -17.96
N PHE A 160 8.84 -8.01 -17.49
CA PHE A 160 9.03 -6.74 -18.19
C PHE A 160 9.68 -6.95 -19.57
N MET A 161 10.71 -7.78 -19.67
CA MET A 161 11.31 -8.11 -20.98
C MET A 161 10.30 -8.80 -21.92
N GLU A 162 9.49 -9.71 -21.37
CA GLU A 162 8.42 -10.40 -22.09
C GLU A 162 7.19 -9.51 -22.42
N GLY A 163 7.08 -8.32 -21.82
CA GLY A 163 5.90 -7.45 -21.95
C GLY A 163 4.65 -7.99 -21.27
N ARG A 164 4.82 -8.80 -20.21
CA ARG A 164 3.73 -9.45 -19.49
C ARG A 164 3.48 -8.77 -18.13
N PRO A 165 2.29 -8.95 -17.53
CA PRO A 165 1.97 -8.37 -16.23
C PRO A 165 2.98 -8.79 -15.16
N ALA A 166 3.30 -7.90 -14.22
CA ALA A 166 4.18 -8.18 -13.10
C ALA A 166 3.62 -9.29 -12.17
N PRO A 167 4.44 -9.95 -11.33
CA PRO A 167 4.06 -11.18 -10.64
C PRO A 167 2.79 -11.10 -9.77
N ASP A 168 2.49 -9.95 -9.17
CA ASP A 168 1.33 -9.75 -8.29
C ASP A 168 -0.01 -9.58 -9.03
N PHE A 169 0.04 -9.33 -10.34
CA PHE A 169 -1.15 -9.03 -11.13
C PHE A 169 -1.66 -10.27 -11.87
N PRO A 170 -2.97 -10.32 -12.22
CA PRO A 170 -3.49 -11.37 -13.07
C PRO A 170 -2.64 -11.53 -14.33
N GLY A 171 -2.14 -12.74 -14.56
CA GLY A 171 -1.28 -13.04 -15.69
C GLY A 171 -1.99 -12.89 -17.05
N GLY A 172 -1.25 -13.17 -18.12
CA GLY A 172 -1.77 -13.13 -19.48
C GLY A 172 -0.69 -12.71 -20.46
N VAL A 173 -1.12 -12.26 -21.64
CA VAL A 173 -0.23 -11.71 -22.68
C VAL A 173 0.20 -10.28 -22.36
N GLY A 174 -0.51 -9.57 -21.47
CA GLY A 174 -0.21 -8.19 -21.09
C GLY A 174 -0.09 -7.28 -22.31
N GLU A 175 0.96 -6.49 -22.33
CA GLU A 175 1.29 -5.52 -23.38
C GLU A 175 2.25 -6.09 -24.43
N SER A 176 2.54 -7.40 -24.41
CA SER A 176 3.57 -8.04 -25.24
C SER A 176 3.39 -7.82 -26.75
N GLN A 177 2.16 -7.54 -27.19
CA GLN A 177 1.80 -7.31 -28.58
C GLN A 177 1.54 -5.82 -28.89
N PHE A 178 1.66 -4.92 -27.90
CA PHE A 178 1.33 -3.52 -28.09
C PHE A 178 2.45 -2.76 -28.82
N VAL A 179 2.05 -1.89 -29.73
CA VAL A 179 2.95 -0.92 -30.37
C VAL A 179 3.18 0.23 -29.38
N GLY A 180 4.43 0.68 -29.24
CA GLY A 180 4.79 1.79 -28.35
C GLY A 180 4.93 1.40 -26.88
N ARG A 181 5.00 0.11 -26.54
CA ARG A 181 5.32 -0.37 -25.19
C ARG A 181 6.71 0.12 -24.75
N GLY A 182 6.81 0.55 -23.50
CA GLY A 182 8.09 0.87 -22.88
C GLY A 182 9.04 -0.33 -22.78
N LYS A 183 10.32 -0.10 -23.03
CA LYS A 183 11.39 -1.11 -23.08
C LYS A 183 12.58 -0.68 -22.23
N MET A 184 13.57 -1.56 -22.12
CA MET A 184 14.79 -1.28 -21.37
C MET A 184 15.56 -0.06 -21.91
N GLU A 185 15.44 0.22 -23.21
CA GLU A 185 16.09 1.37 -23.84
C GLU A 185 15.47 2.70 -23.40
N ASP A 186 14.21 2.70 -22.95
CA ASP A 186 13.52 3.90 -22.45
C ASP A 186 13.95 4.25 -21.00
N ILE A 187 14.74 3.39 -20.36
CA ILE A 187 15.29 3.62 -19.02
C ILE A 187 16.68 4.23 -19.19
N GLU A 188 16.74 5.55 -19.17
CA GLU A 188 17.98 6.28 -19.48
C GLU A 188 18.97 6.31 -18.30
N SER A 189 18.45 6.39 -17.05
CA SER A 189 19.29 6.55 -15.86
C SER A 189 19.84 5.23 -15.33
N ILE A 190 21.03 5.29 -14.71
CA ILE A 190 21.62 4.12 -14.05
C ILE A 190 20.78 3.67 -12.86
N GLU A 191 20.22 4.61 -12.10
CA GLU A 191 19.38 4.33 -10.94
C GLU A 191 18.08 3.62 -11.36
N GLY A 192 17.49 4.03 -12.50
CA GLY A 192 16.31 3.38 -13.06
C GLY A 192 16.62 1.96 -13.53
N LYS A 193 17.78 1.75 -14.17
CA LYS A 193 18.22 0.41 -14.58
C LYS A 193 18.49 -0.49 -13.37
N GLN A 194 19.14 0.02 -12.33
CA GLN A 194 19.36 -0.70 -11.07
C GLN A 194 18.03 -1.05 -10.38
N ALA A 195 17.08 -0.11 -10.29
CA ALA A 195 15.75 -0.36 -9.73
C ALA A 195 14.97 -1.44 -10.50
N MET A 196 15.22 -1.58 -11.80
CA MET A 196 14.63 -2.63 -12.66
C MET A 196 15.49 -3.90 -12.75
N GLY A 197 16.60 -3.99 -12.00
CA GLY A 197 17.50 -5.13 -11.97
C GLY A 197 18.28 -5.38 -13.26
N LEU A 198 18.43 -4.34 -14.09
CA LEU A 198 19.09 -4.37 -15.40
C LEU A 198 20.58 -4.04 -15.32
N GLU A 199 21.04 -3.44 -14.22
CA GLU A 199 22.43 -3.09 -13.95
C GLU A 199 22.79 -3.45 -12.49
N PRO A 200 24.08 -3.73 -12.19
CA PRO A 200 24.51 -4.01 -10.83
C PRO A 200 24.51 -2.75 -9.97
N PHE A 201 24.34 -2.96 -8.67
CA PHE A 201 24.59 -1.96 -7.64
C PHE A 201 26.09 -1.80 -7.39
N ASP A 202 26.54 -0.56 -7.21
CA ASP A 202 27.92 -0.27 -6.82
C ASP A 202 28.16 -0.59 -5.33
N VAL A 203 29.13 -1.46 -5.08
CA VAL A 203 29.53 -1.89 -3.72
C VAL A 203 30.89 -1.29 -3.30
N SER A 204 31.54 -0.50 -4.16
CA SER A 204 32.87 0.05 -3.91
C SER A 204 32.89 1.25 -2.97
N GLY A 205 31.74 1.90 -2.77
CA GLY A 205 31.59 3.09 -1.93
C GLY A 205 31.74 2.87 -0.42
N GLN A 206 31.71 3.98 0.33
CA GLN A 206 31.62 3.98 1.79
C GLN A 206 30.18 3.61 2.21
N LEU A 207 29.98 2.33 2.51
CA LEU A 207 28.69 1.75 2.86
C LEU A 207 28.72 1.25 4.30
N THR A 208 27.58 1.35 5.00
CA THR A 208 27.40 0.62 6.25
C THR A 208 27.45 -0.89 5.99
N PRO A 209 27.73 -1.73 7.02
CA PRO A 209 27.72 -3.18 6.84
C PRO A 209 26.39 -3.73 6.29
N GLY A 210 25.27 -3.14 6.71
CA GLY A 210 23.94 -3.53 6.23
C GLY A 210 23.71 -3.18 4.76
N GLU A 211 24.05 -1.96 4.34
CA GLU A 211 23.94 -1.53 2.94
C GLU A 211 24.81 -2.38 2.02
N ARG A 212 26.09 -2.59 2.39
CA ARG A 212 26.99 -3.45 1.61
C ARG A 212 26.42 -4.85 1.44
N HIS A 213 25.95 -5.45 2.54
CA HIS A 213 25.39 -6.79 2.51
C HIS A 213 24.19 -6.91 1.57
N ILE A 214 23.24 -5.97 1.64
CA ILE A 214 22.04 -6.03 0.77
C ILE A 214 22.39 -5.77 -0.70
N LEU A 215 23.33 -4.89 -1.02
CA LEU A 215 23.73 -4.63 -2.41
C LEU A 215 24.48 -5.82 -3.02
N GLU A 216 25.39 -6.45 -2.27
CA GLU A 216 26.07 -7.68 -2.70
C GLU A 216 25.09 -8.84 -2.91
N GLN A 217 24.15 -9.02 -1.97
CA GLN A 217 23.09 -10.01 -2.12
C GLN A 217 22.21 -9.69 -3.35
N ALA A 218 21.89 -8.42 -3.56
CA ALA A 218 21.04 -8.02 -4.67
C ALA A 218 21.70 -8.34 -6.01
N ASN A 219 22.97 -7.99 -6.18
CA ASN A 219 23.76 -8.33 -7.37
C ASN A 219 23.75 -9.85 -7.63
N LYS A 220 24.02 -10.65 -6.60
CA LYS A 220 23.98 -12.12 -6.71
C LYS A 220 22.62 -12.65 -7.17
N VAL A 221 21.51 -12.16 -6.62
CA VAL A 221 20.15 -12.59 -7.00
C VAL A 221 19.79 -12.15 -8.42
N LEU A 222 20.26 -10.98 -8.84
CA LEU A 222 20.01 -10.41 -10.17
C LEU A 222 20.93 -10.97 -11.27
N GLY A 223 21.99 -11.69 -10.88
CA GLY A 223 22.91 -12.40 -11.77
C GLY A 223 24.19 -11.63 -12.13
N PHE A 224 24.63 -10.70 -11.27
CA PHE A 224 25.86 -9.92 -11.40
C PHE A 224 26.97 -10.40 -10.46
#